data_AF-A0A1A8ZWZ4-F1
#
_entry.id   AF-A0A1A8ZWZ4-F1
#
_cell.length_a   1.000
_cell.length_b   1.000
_cell.length_c   1.000
_cell.angle_alpha   90.00
_cell.angle_beta   90.00
_cell.angle_gamma   90.00
#
_symmetry.space_group_name_H-M   'P 1'
#
loop_
_entity.id
_entity.type
_entity.pdbx_description
1 polymer ?
#
loop_
_entity_poly.entity_id
_entity_poly.type
_entity_poly.pdbx_seq_one_letter_code
_entity_poly.pdbx_strand_id
1 'polypeptide(L)' 'MGHHVHDMHFYGILCSPLFENKSYKDMNSMVEKLMSEINLAGRVKLHCQPPSRFNKMKKHIRWRWNLEK' A
#
# COMPACT_ATOMS: atom_id res chain seq x y z
N MET A 1 -6.83 -6.85 -30.10
CA MET A 1 -7.87 -6.84 -29.04
C MET A 1 -7.20 -6.41 -27.75
N GLY A 2 -7.40 -5.16 -27.33
CA GLY A 2 -6.78 -4.62 -26.12
C GLY A 2 -7.47 -5.20 -24.88
N HIS A 3 -6.71 -5.88 -24.03
CA HIS A 3 -7.21 -6.32 -22.73
C HIS A 3 -7.41 -5.08 -21.86
N HIS A 4 -8.67 -4.68 -21.73
CA HIS A 4 -9.13 -3.69 -20.79
C HIS A 4 -8.81 -4.17 -19.36
N VAL A 5 -7.78 -3.59 -18.72
CA VAL A 5 -7.37 -3.79 -17.31
C VAL A 5 -8.37 -3.12 -16.36
N HIS A 6 -9.66 -3.34 -16.61
CA HIS A 6 -10.72 -2.90 -15.70
C HIS A 6 -10.75 -3.92 -14.56
N ASP A 7 -10.73 -3.44 -13.33
CA ASP A 7 -10.98 -4.19 -12.08
C ASP A 7 -9.82 -4.90 -11.36
N MET A 8 -8.55 -4.65 -11.74
CA MET A 8 -7.46 -5.12 -10.88
C MET A 8 -7.29 -4.18 -9.67
N HIS A 9 -7.80 -4.61 -8.51
CA HIS A 9 -7.42 -4.04 -7.22
C HIS A 9 -5.91 -4.20 -7.05
N PHE A 10 -5.16 -3.10 -7.15
CA PHE A 10 -3.72 -3.11 -6.97
C PHE A 10 -3.40 -3.13 -5.48
N TYR A 11 -2.67 -4.15 -5.05
CA TYR A 11 -2.11 -4.16 -3.71
C TYR A 11 -0.64 -3.75 -3.80
N GLY A 12 -0.25 -2.74 -3.03
CA GLY A 12 1.14 -2.28 -2.95
C GLY A 12 1.59 -2.12 -1.50
N ILE A 13 2.87 -1.79 -1.35
CA ILE A 13 3.45 -1.40 -0.07
C ILE A 13 4.02 -0.02 -0.25
N LEU A 14 3.73 0.85 0.71
CA LEU A 14 4.26 2.20 0.75
C LEU A 14 5.08 2.35 2.03
N CYS A 15 6.39 2.48 1.85
CA CYS A 15 7.32 2.74 2.93
C CYS A 15 7.81 4.19 2.81
N SER A 16 7.60 5.01 3.84
CA SER A 16 8.00 6.42 3.80
C SER A 16 8.39 6.94 5.18
N PRO A 17 9.48 7.72 5.32
CA PRO A 17 9.82 8.42 6.56
C PRO A 17 8.71 9.33 7.08
N LEU A 18 7.82 9.80 6.20
CA LEU A 18 6.66 10.62 6.57
C LEU A 18 5.66 9.89 7.49
N PHE A 19 5.79 8.58 7.61
CA PHE A 19 4.95 7.74 8.44
C PHE A 19 5.50 7.52 9.85
N GLU A 20 6.71 7.98 10.14
CA GLU A 20 7.28 7.85 11.48
C GLU A 20 6.40 8.57 12.52
N ASN A 21 6.21 7.91 13.66
CA ASN A 21 5.36 8.37 14.76
C ASN A 21 3.86 8.56 14.41
N LYS A 22 3.39 8.14 13.23
CA LYS A 22 1.97 8.19 12.86
C LYS A 22 1.24 6.90 13.22
N SER A 23 -0.03 7.03 13.57
CA SER A 23 -0.88 5.86 13.74
C SER A 23 -1.19 5.21 12.39
N TYR A 24 -1.62 3.95 12.40
CA TYR A 24 -2.06 3.26 11.18
C TYR A 24 -3.23 3.97 10.50
N LYS A 25 -4.13 4.56 11.28
CA LYS A 25 -5.26 5.33 10.78
C LYS A 25 -4.78 6.59 10.05
N ASP A 26 -3.86 7.33 10.65
CA ASP A 26 -3.36 8.58 10.06
C ASP A 26 -2.61 8.33 8.75
N MET A 27 -1.75 7.30 8.72
CA MET A 27 -1.04 6.91 7.49
C MET A 27 -2.01 6.59 6.36
N ASN A 28 -3.04 5.76 6.63
CA ASN A 28 -4.01 5.39 5.61
C ASN A 28 -4.85 6.59 5.17
N SER A 29 -5.32 7.43 6.09
CA SER A 29 -6.09 8.62 5.73
C SER A 29 -5.29 9.60 4.87
N MET A 30 -3.98 9.76 5.11
CA MET A 30 -3.11 10.57 4.25
C MET A 30 -3.07 10.03 2.81
N VAL A 31 -2.94 8.71 2.67
CA VAL A 31 -2.84 8.06 1.36
C VAL A 31 -4.19 8.01 0.65
N GLU A 32 -5.27 7.68 1.37
CA GLU A 32 -6.64 7.65 0.84
C GLU A 32 -7.07 9.01 0.30
N LYS A 33 -6.71 10.10 0.98
CA LYS A 33 -6.96 11.46 0.49
C LYS A 33 -6.32 11.67 -0.88
N LEU A 34 -5.02 11.37 -1.01
CA LEU A 34 -4.29 11.50 -2.28
C LEU A 34 -4.89 10.59 -3.37
N MET A 35 -5.20 9.33 -3.03
CA MET A 35 -5.79 8.37 -3.97
C MET A 35 -7.18 8.84 -4.44
N SER A 36 -7.95 9.50 -3.58
CA SER A 36 -9.24 10.09 -3.96
C SER A 36 -9.08 11.24 -4.95
N GLU A 37 -8.06 12.09 -4.77
CA GLU A 37 -7.77 13.22 -5.68
C GLU A 37 -7.44 12.75 -7.10
N ILE A 38 -6.83 11.56 -7.24
CA ILE A 38 -6.44 10.97 -8.53
C ILE A 38 -7.40 9.88 -9.03
N ASN A 39 -8.60 9.76 -8.45
CA ASN A 39 -9.63 8.77 -8.82
C ASN A 39 -9.16 7.30 -8.72
N LEU A 40 -8.25 7.01 -7.79
CA LEU A 40 -7.76 5.66 -7.47
C LEU A 40 -8.28 5.12 -6.13
N ALA A 41 -9.09 5.90 -5.40
CA ALA A 41 -9.73 5.45 -4.17
C ALA A 41 -10.51 4.14 -4.39
N GLY A 42 -10.33 3.17 -3.49
CA GLY A 42 -10.91 1.83 -3.59
C GLY A 42 -10.26 0.91 -4.63
N ARG A 43 -9.53 1.45 -5.63
CA ARG A 43 -8.85 0.66 -6.68
C ARG A 43 -7.44 0.24 -6.29
N VAL A 44 -6.83 0.95 -5.34
CA VAL A 44 -5.48 0.68 -4.85
C VAL A 44 -5.51 0.52 -3.33
N LYS A 45 -4.94 -0.58 -2.84
CA LYS A 45 -4.72 -0.85 -1.42
C LYS A 45 -3.22 -0.83 -1.13
N LEU A 46 -2.75 0.23 -0.50
CA LEU A 46 -1.35 0.33 -0.06
C LEU A 46 -1.24 -0.06 1.40
N HIS A 47 -0.34 -1.00 1.70
CA HIS A 47 0.06 -1.27 3.07
C HIS A 47 1.13 -0.26 3.48
N CYS A 48 0.70 0.76 4.23
CA CYS A 48 1.55 1.85 4.68
C CYS A 48 2.36 1.43 5.91
N GLN A 49 3.69 1.59 5.86
CA GLN A 49 4.58 1.32 7.00
C GLN A 49 5.70 2.36 7.10
N PRO A 50 6.09 2.79 8.30
CA PRO A 50 7.31 3.56 8.49
C PRO A 50 8.57 2.69 8.31
N PRO A 51 9.71 3.29 7.91
CA PRO A 51 11.01 2.60 7.84
C PRO A 51 11.41 1.88 9.13
N SER A 52 11.09 2.44 10.30
CA SER A 52 11.30 1.79 11.61
C SER A 52 10.64 0.40 11.74
N ARG A 53 9.63 0.11 10.92
CA ARG A 53 8.92 -1.18 10.87
C ARG A 53 9.30 -2.05 9.68
N PHE A 54 10.47 -1.82 9.07
CA PHE A 54 10.95 -2.59 7.92
C PHE A 54 10.89 -4.10 8.13
N ASN A 55 11.29 -4.61 9.30
CA ASN A 55 11.23 -6.04 9.60
C ASN A 55 9.80 -6.60 9.60
N LYS A 56 8.82 -5.83 10.06
CA LYS A 56 7.40 -6.19 10.01
C LYS A 56 6.90 -6.22 8.56
N MET A 57 7.28 -5.21 7.78
CA MET A 57 6.98 -5.13 6.35
C MET A 57 7.56 -6.31 5.57
N LYS A 58 8.82 -6.70 5.84
CA LYS A 58 9.47 -7.87 5.22
C LYS A 58 8.71 -9.16 5.51
N LYS A 59 8.24 -9.36 6.75
CA LYS A 59 7.38 -10.51 7.10
C LYS A 59 6.05 -10.48 6.34
N HIS A 60 5.41 -9.32 6.24
CA HIS A 60 4.15 -9.14 5.50
C HIS A 60 4.31 -9.46 4.01
N ILE A 61 5.40 -9.01 3.38
CA ILE A 61 5.71 -9.30 1.97
C ILE A 61 5.80 -10.81 1.75
N ARG A 62 6.62 -11.50 2.54
CA ARG A 62 6.81 -12.96 2.42
C ARG A 62 5.50 -13.73 2.55
N TRP A 63 4.64 -13.31 3.48
CA TRP A 63 3.34 -13.95 3.67
C TRP A 63 2.37 -13.68 2.50
N ARG A 64 2.36 -12.45 1.97
CA ARG A 64 1.38 -12.02 0.98
C ARG A 64 1.73 -12.39 -0.46
N TRP A 65 3.00 -12.22 -0.83
CA TRP A 65 3.56 -12.60 -2.13
C TRP A 65 4.70 -13.55 -1.84
N ASN A 66 4.40 -14.84 -1.81
CA ASN A 66 5.43 -15.86 -1.68
C ASN A 66 6.31 -15.83 -2.95
N LEU A 67 7.35 -14.97 -2.94
CA LEU A 67 8.25 -14.72 -4.06
C LEU A 67 9.26 -15.87 -4.27
N GLU A 68 9.26 -16.88 -3.40
CA GLU A 68 10.17 -18.04 -3.43
C GLU A 68 9.52 -19.28 -4.06
N LYS A 69 8.46 -19.12 -4.87
CA LYS A 69 7.83 -20.21 -5.62
C LYS A 69 8.44 -20.37 -7.01
#